data_AF-A0A6N7FN91-F1
#
_entry.id   AF-A0A6N7FN91-F1
#
_cell.length_a   1.000
_cell.length_b   1.000
_cell.length_c   1.000
_cell.angle_alpha   90.00
_cell.angle_beta   90.00
_cell.angle_gamma   90.00
#
_symmetry.space_group_name_H-M   'P 1'
#
loop_
_entity.id
_entity.type
_entity.pdbx_description
1 polymer ?
#
loop_
_entity_poly.entity_id
_entity_poly.type
_entity_poly.pdbx_seq_one_letter_code
_entity_poly.pdbx_strand_id
1 'polypeptide(L)'
;MRPEDGRARRGPRAVLAAALLVLCAVVLGVHALAGARTTRGWFSGEQGGLADLAWRQAECLGRALVEVVPAGATVHVPAELGLLAQRLGEHAFRRGTVVASAAEADVTLTITSTAGQGCDGMTLGTAPPSTVAS
;
A
#
# COMPACT_ATOMS: atom_id res chain seq x y z
N MET A 1 -56.01 47.02 -3.40
CA MET A 1 -55.16 46.03 -4.10
C MET A 1 -54.04 45.65 -3.13
N ARG A 2 -54.16 44.51 -2.44
CA ARG A 2 -53.15 44.02 -1.47
C ARG A 2 -52.39 42.86 -2.13
N PRO A 3 -51.05 42.87 -2.17
CA PRO A 3 -50.28 41.74 -2.64
C PRO A 3 -50.35 40.63 -1.58
N GLU A 4 -50.83 39.46 -2.00
CA GLU A 4 -50.79 38.23 -1.22
C GLU A 4 -49.32 37.77 -1.15
N ASP A 5 -48.69 37.97 0.01
CA ASP A 5 -47.39 37.40 0.35
C ASP A 5 -47.50 35.87 0.47
N GLY A 6 -47.43 35.18 -0.67
CA GLY A 6 -47.37 33.73 -0.78
C GLY A 6 -46.03 33.16 -0.31
N ARG A 7 -45.69 33.35 0.97
CA ARG A 7 -44.52 32.71 1.59
C ARG A 7 -44.87 31.25 1.86
N ALA A 8 -44.71 30.41 0.84
CA ALA A 8 -44.83 28.96 0.96
C ALA A 8 -43.92 28.47 2.09
N ARG A 9 -44.51 28.12 3.24
CA ARG A 9 -43.80 27.52 4.37
C ARG A 9 -43.25 26.18 3.89
N ARG A 10 -41.97 26.15 3.53
CA ARG A 10 -41.26 24.89 3.24
C ARG A 10 -41.33 24.03 4.50
N GLY A 11 -42.06 22.92 4.42
CA GLY A 11 -42.17 21.99 5.53
C GLY A 11 -40.80 21.44 5.93
N PRO A 12 -40.63 20.97 7.18
CA PRO A 12 -39.35 20.46 7.70
C PRO A 12 -38.77 19.33 6.84
N ARG A 13 -39.61 18.57 6.13
CA ARG A 13 -39.20 17.54 5.16
C ARG A 13 -38.44 18.12 3.95
N ALA A 14 -38.86 19.28 3.45
CA ALA A 14 -38.19 19.94 2.33
C ALA A 14 -36.81 20.48 2.73
N VAL A 15 -36.68 20.95 3.98
CA VAL A 15 -35.40 21.39 4.55
C VAL A 15 -34.45 20.19 4.71
N LEU A 16 -34.94 19.07 5.25
CA LEU A 16 -34.15 17.85 5.40
C LEU A 16 -33.68 17.29 4.05
N ALA A 17 -34.58 17.24 3.05
CA ALA A 17 -34.24 16.77 1.70
C ALA A 17 -33.16 17.66 1.05
N ALA A 18 -33.27 18.99 1.19
CA ALA A 18 -32.25 19.91 0.69
C ALA A 18 -30.90 19.70 1.40
N ALA A 19 -30.89 19.52 2.72
CA ALA A 19 -29.67 19.26 3.48
C ALA A 19 -28.97 17.97 3.05
N LEU A 20 -29.72 16.88 2.83
CA LEU A 20 -29.18 15.62 2.35
C LEU A 20 -28.58 15.74 0.93
N LEU A 21 -29.24 16.47 0.04
CA LEU A 21 -28.71 16.71 -1.32
C LEU A 21 -27.40 17.50 -1.28
N VAL A 22 -27.32 18.52 -0.42
CA VAL A 22 -26.08 19.29 -0.22
C VAL A 22 -24.97 18.37 0.32
N LEU A 23 -25.27 17.53 1.31
CA LEU A 23 -24.29 16.58 1.85
C LEU A 23 -23.79 15.61 0.78
N CYS A 24 -24.70 15.02 -0.02
CA CYS A 24 -24.33 14.16 -1.13
C CYS A 24 -23.44 14.87 -2.16
N ALA A 25 -23.78 16.12 -2.52
CA ALA A 25 -22.98 16.91 -3.46
C ALA A 25 -21.57 17.19 -2.93
N VAL A 26 -21.44 17.48 -1.62
CA VAL A 26 -20.14 17.68 -0.97
C VAL A 26 -19.31 16.40 -0.99
N VAL A 27 -19.89 15.26 -0.61
CA VAL A 27 -19.20 13.96 -0.63
C VAL A 27 -18.73 13.61 -2.04
N LEU A 28 -19.61 13.75 -3.03
CA LEU A 28 -19.25 13.50 -4.43
C LEU A 28 -18.14 14.45 -4.92
N GLY A 29 -18.21 15.73 -4.54
CA GLY A 29 -17.18 16.72 -4.87
C GLY A 29 -15.81 16.38 -4.27
N VAL A 30 -15.78 15.92 -3.02
CA VAL A 30 -14.55 15.48 -2.34
C VAL A 30 -13.95 14.26 -3.05
N HIS A 31 -14.78 13.26 -3.38
CA HIS A 31 -14.30 12.07 -4.11
C HIS A 31 -13.83 12.40 -5.52
N ALA A 32 -14.52 13.27 -6.25
CA ALA A 32 -14.10 13.72 -7.58
C ALA A 32 -12.76 14.47 -7.52
N LEU A 33 -12.57 15.32 -6.51
CA LEU A 33 -11.32 16.07 -6.31
C LEU A 33 -10.16 15.14 -5.91
N ALA A 34 -10.41 14.20 -5.00
CA ALA A 34 -9.42 13.19 -4.61
C ALA A 34 -9.02 12.34 -5.82
N GLY A 35 -10.01 11.84 -6.58
CA GLY A 35 -9.77 11.11 -7.82
C GLY A 35 -8.94 11.91 -8.81
N ALA A 36 -9.33 13.16 -9.10
CA ALA A 36 -8.61 14.03 -10.03
C ALA A 36 -7.15 14.30 -9.60
N ARG A 37 -6.88 14.39 -8.29
CA ARG A 37 -5.50 14.52 -7.77
C ARG A 37 -4.70 13.24 -8.00
N THR A 38 -5.28 12.08 -7.72
CA THR A 38 -4.64 10.78 -7.97
C THR A 38 -4.34 10.60 -9.45
N THR A 39 -5.33 10.87 -10.31
CA THR A 39 -5.18 10.77 -11.77
C THR A 39 -4.15 11.76 -12.30
N ARG A 40 -4.12 13.00 -11.80
CA ARG A 40 -3.05 13.96 -12.15
C ARG A 40 -1.68 13.49 -11.68
N GLY A 41 -1.56 12.91 -10.49
CA GLY A 41 -0.30 12.32 -10.01
C GLY A 41 0.20 11.18 -10.89
N TRP A 42 -0.70 10.38 -11.47
CA TRP A 42 -0.36 9.38 -12.49
C TRP A 42 0.19 10.00 -13.76
N PHE A 43 -0.49 11.02 -14.29
CA PHE A 43 -0.11 11.65 -15.57
C PHE A 43 1.03 12.67 -15.46
N SER A 44 1.26 13.26 -14.29
CA SER A 44 2.38 14.19 -14.05
C SER A 44 3.73 13.48 -13.91
N GLY A 45 3.74 12.14 -13.90
CA GLY A 45 4.95 11.34 -13.71
C GLY A 45 5.42 11.28 -12.25
N GLU A 46 4.77 11.97 -11.31
CA GLU A 46 5.10 11.92 -9.89
C GLU A 46 4.84 10.53 -9.31
N GLN A 47 3.69 9.92 -9.63
CA GLN A 47 3.41 8.52 -9.30
C GLN A 47 4.07 7.53 -10.26
N GLY A 48 4.38 7.95 -11.50
CA GLY A 48 5.22 7.18 -12.41
C GLY A 48 6.62 6.96 -11.83
N GLY A 49 7.18 7.99 -11.19
CA GLY A 49 8.44 7.91 -10.46
C GLY A 49 8.36 6.97 -9.26
N LEU A 50 7.27 7.00 -8.48
CA LEU A 50 7.09 6.06 -7.36
C LEU A 50 6.90 4.61 -7.82
N ALA A 51 6.13 4.39 -8.89
CA ALA A 51 5.93 3.07 -9.47
C ALA A 51 7.23 2.50 -10.07
N ASP A 52 7.99 3.35 -10.78
CA ASP A 52 9.31 2.98 -11.32
C ASP A 52 10.32 2.73 -10.19
N LEU A 53 10.30 3.53 -9.12
CA LEU A 53 11.12 3.32 -7.94
C LEU A 53 10.77 2.00 -7.26
N ALA A 54 9.49 1.70 -7.07
CA ALA A 54 9.03 0.43 -6.51
C ALA A 54 9.38 -0.78 -7.41
N TRP A 55 9.34 -0.60 -8.73
CA TRP A 55 9.76 -1.63 -9.69
C TRP A 55 11.26 -1.93 -9.57
N ARG A 56 12.09 -0.88 -9.63
CA ARG A 56 13.55 -1.01 -9.46
C ARG A 56 13.90 -1.61 -8.10
N GLN A 57 13.21 -1.18 -7.04
CA GLN A 57 13.39 -1.73 -5.70
C GLN A 57 13.09 -3.23 -5.66
N ALA A 58 12.00 -3.69 -6.30
CA ALA A 58 11.67 -5.10 -6.39
C ALA A 58 12.74 -5.90 -7.17
N GLU A 59 13.26 -5.38 -8.27
CA GLU A 59 14.36 -6.02 -9.02
C GLU A 59 15.65 -6.11 -8.20
N CYS A 60 16.00 -5.06 -7.46
CA CYS A 60 17.16 -5.04 -6.58
C CYS A 60 17.01 -6.06 -5.44
N LEU A 61 15.84 -6.10 -4.79
CA LEU A 61 15.53 -7.10 -3.77
C LEU A 61 15.59 -8.51 -4.35
N GLY A 62 15.03 -8.74 -5.54
CA GLY A 62 15.07 -10.04 -6.21
C GLY A 62 16.50 -10.52 -6.46
N ARG A 63 17.42 -9.62 -6.86
CA ARG A 63 18.86 -9.95 -7.02
C ARG A 63 19.53 -10.25 -5.69
N ALA A 64 19.35 -9.41 -4.68
CA ALA A 64 19.92 -9.62 -3.35
C ALA A 64 19.45 -10.96 -2.73
N LEU A 65 18.19 -11.33 -2.97
CA LEU A 65 17.59 -12.57 -2.48
C LEU A 65 18.26 -13.82 -3.06
N VAL A 66 18.71 -13.76 -4.33
CA VAL A 66 19.47 -14.85 -4.95
C VAL A 66 20.82 -15.07 -4.27
N GLU A 67 21.45 -14.01 -3.78
CA GLU A 67 22.76 -14.04 -3.14
C GLU A 67 22.68 -14.58 -1.71
N VAL A 68 21.64 -14.22 -0.96
CA VAL A 68 21.55 -14.56 0.48
C VAL A 68 20.69 -15.78 0.79
N VAL A 69 19.75 -16.15 -0.09
CA VAL A 69 18.86 -17.30 0.14
C VAL A 69 19.39 -18.54 -0.60
N PRO A 70 19.73 -19.63 0.10
CA PRO A 70 20.09 -20.90 -0.52
C PRO A 70 18.94 -21.48 -1.34
N ALA A 71 19.26 -22.14 -2.46
CA ALA A 71 18.26 -22.87 -3.22
C ALA A 71 17.67 -24.01 -2.36
N GLY A 72 16.34 -24.10 -2.30
CA GLY A 72 15.61 -25.11 -1.54
C GLY A 72 15.37 -24.79 -0.07
N ALA A 73 15.86 -23.66 0.44
CA ALA A 73 15.64 -23.26 1.84
C ALA A 73 14.16 -22.99 2.15
N THR A 74 13.74 -23.24 3.39
CA THR A 74 12.48 -22.68 3.91
C THR A 74 12.70 -21.24 4.35
N VAL A 75 11.87 -20.33 3.86
CA VAL A 75 12.04 -18.89 4.03
C VAL A 75 10.82 -18.30 4.71
N HIS A 76 11.03 -17.55 5.79
CA HIS A 76 9.99 -16.73 6.39
C HIS A 76 10.10 -15.29 5.89
N VAL A 77 8.97 -14.76 5.42
CA VAL A 77 8.82 -13.35 5.03
C VAL A 77 7.88 -12.67 6.01
N PRO A 78 8.37 -11.71 6.83
CA PRO A 78 7.54 -11.02 7.80
C PRO A 78 6.38 -10.26 7.13
N ALA A 79 5.16 -10.47 7.63
CA ALA A 79 3.96 -9.83 7.09
C ALA A 79 3.97 -8.30 7.23
N GLU A 80 4.72 -7.79 8.22
CA GLU A 80 4.95 -6.36 8.50
C GLU A 80 5.61 -5.60 7.34
N LEU A 81 6.18 -6.30 6.35
CA LEU A 81 6.71 -5.70 5.11
C LEU A 81 5.61 -5.32 4.10
N GLY A 82 4.33 -5.62 4.36
CA GLY A 82 3.18 -5.18 3.57
C GLY A 82 3.26 -5.59 2.09
N LEU A 83 3.15 -4.62 1.17
CA LEU A 83 3.27 -4.87 -0.27
C LEU A 83 4.64 -5.42 -0.69
N LEU A 84 5.70 -5.10 0.05
CA LEU A 84 7.03 -5.68 -0.17
C LEU A 84 7.06 -7.15 0.26
N ALA A 85 6.31 -7.52 1.32
CA ALA A 85 6.20 -8.90 1.78
C ALA A 85 5.69 -9.83 0.66
N GLN A 86 4.66 -9.40 -0.07
CA GLN A 86 4.11 -10.19 -1.17
C GLN A 86 5.14 -10.43 -2.27
N ARG A 87 5.86 -9.39 -2.71
CA ARG A 87 6.88 -9.52 -3.77
C ARG A 87 8.08 -10.35 -3.31
N LEU A 88 8.55 -10.13 -2.08
CA LEU A 88 9.60 -10.96 -1.49
C LEU A 88 9.17 -12.42 -1.40
N GLY A 89 7.93 -12.68 -1.01
CA GLY A 89 7.34 -14.01 -1.01
C GLY A 89 7.38 -14.65 -2.40
N GLU A 90 7.00 -13.93 -3.45
CA GLU A 90 7.09 -14.42 -4.84
C GLU A 90 8.53 -14.70 -5.29
N HIS A 91 9.50 -13.88 -4.88
CA HIS A 91 10.91 -14.13 -5.18
C HIS A 91 11.50 -15.28 -4.36
N ALA A 92 11.17 -15.38 -3.07
CA ALA A 92 11.59 -16.46 -2.19
C ALA A 92 10.98 -17.79 -2.63
N PHE A 93 9.70 -17.81 -3.04
CA PHE A 93 9.02 -19.01 -3.54
C PHE A 93 9.66 -19.56 -4.82
N ARG A 94 10.24 -18.70 -5.65
CA ARG A 94 11.01 -19.15 -6.83
C ARG A 94 12.32 -19.84 -6.46
N ARG A 95 12.80 -19.66 -5.23
CA ARG A 95 14.09 -20.19 -4.76
C ARG A 95 13.94 -21.31 -3.74
N GLY A 96 12.84 -21.35 -3.00
CA GLY A 96 12.56 -22.32 -1.95
C GLY A 96 11.10 -22.26 -1.49
N THR A 97 10.83 -22.72 -0.28
CA THR A 97 9.46 -22.80 0.25
C THR A 97 9.21 -21.66 1.22
N VAL A 98 8.16 -20.86 0.98
CA VAL A 98 7.78 -19.79 1.91
C VAL A 98 6.91 -20.35 3.03
N VAL A 99 7.28 -20.07 4.29
CA VAL A 99 6.54 -20.52 5.48
C VAL A 99 6.03 -19.34 6.30
N ALA A 100 4.90 -19.56 6.97
CA ALA A 100 4.23 -18.52 7.76
C ALA A 100 4.94 -18.24 9.09
N SER A 101 5.73 -19.18 9.60
CA SER A 101 6.40 -19.07 10.91
C SER A 101 7.91 -18.96 10.74
N ALA A 102 8.51 -17.98 11.43
CA ALA A 102 9.96 -17.85 11.53
C ALA A 102 10.63 -19.08 12.20
N ALA A 103 9.89 -19.81 13.04
CA ALA A 103 10.41 -20.99 13.74
C ALA A 103 10.56 -22.22 12.80
N GLU A 104 9.88 -22.21 11.66
CA GLU A 104 9.91 -23.29 10.67
C GLU A 104 10.83 -22.96 9.47
N ALA A 105 11.41 -21.76 9.47
CA ALA A 105 12.24 -21.26 8.39
C ALA A 105 13.72 -21.48 8.68
N ASP A 106 14.45 -22.00 7.70
CA ASP A 106 15.91 -22.01 7.69
C ASP A 106 16.46 -20.58 7.71
N VAL A 107 15.73 -19.65 7.10
CA VAL A 107 16.12 -18.25 6.95
C VAL A 107 14.92 -17.33 7.15
N THR A 108 15.08 -16.33 8.03
CA THR A 108 14.14 -15.21 8.12
C THR A 108 14.70 -13.99 7.39
N LEU A 109 13.91 -13.44 6.47
CA LEU A 109 14.30 -12.24 5.71
C LEU A 109 14.05 -10.98 6.53
N THR A 110 15.02 -10.08 6.54
CA THR A 110 14.87 -8.73 7.07
C THR A 110 15.21 -7.71 5.99
N ILE A 111 14.41 -6.64 5.88
CA ILE A 111 14.72 -5.51 5.01
C ILE A 111 15.00 -4.29 5.88
N THR A 112 16.12 -3.63 5.61
CA THR A 112 16.33 -2.26 6.07
C THR A 112 16.28 -1.34 4.85
N SER A 113 15.50 -0.26 4.93
CA SER A 113 15.37 0.70 3.83
C SER A 113 15.64 2.12 4.32
N THR A 114 16.52 2.85 3.64
CA THR A 114 16.72 4.30 3.84
C THR A 114 15.77 5.07 2.93
N ALA A 115 14.94 5.93 3.52
CA ALA A 115 13.97 6.73 2.78
C ALA A 115 14.65 7.60 1.71
N GLY A 116 14.13 7.56 0.48
CA GLY A 116 14.62 8.36 -0.63
C GLY A 116 15.85 7.81 -1.37
N GLN A 117 16.42 6.67 -0.94
CA GLN A 117 17.65 6.12 -1.54
C GLN A 117 17.43 4.94 -2.51
N GLY A 118 16.19 4.64 -2.88
CA GLY A 118 15.90 3.62 -3.91
C GLY A 118 16.50 2.26 -3.56
N CYS A 119 17.38 1.73 -4.43
CA CYS A 119 18.06 0.45 -4.21
C CYS A 119 19.28 0.54 -3.29
N ASP A 120 20.04 1.65 -3.35
CA ASP A 120 21.27 1.80 -2.57
C ASP A 120 21.00 1.93 -1.06
N GLY A 121 19.78 2.36 -0.71
CA GLY A 121 19.30 2.38 0.66
C GLY A 121 18.68 1.09 1.15
N MET A 122 18.59 0.04 0.33
CA MET A 122 17.97 -1.23 0.73
C MET A 122 18.99 -2.32 0.95
N THR A 123 18.98 -2.90 2.14
CA THR A 123 19.78 -4.07 2.48
C THR A 123 18.86 -5.22 2.88
N LEU A 124 19.13 -6.39 2.29
CA LEU A 124 18.45 -7.64 2.61
C LEU A 124 19.37 -8.43 3.54
N GLY A 125 18.88 -8.73 4.74
CA GLY A 125 19.55 -9.55 5.72
C GLY A 125 18.86 -10.90 5.88
N THR A 126 19.62 -11.85 6.42
CA THR A 126 19.11 -13.16 6.84
C THR A 126 19.41 -13.33 8.32
N ALA A 127 18.38 -13.59 9.11
CA ALA A 127 18.55 -14.04 10.49
C ALA A 127 18.50 -15.58 10.52
N PRO A 128 19.36 -16.24 11.32
CA PRO A 128 19.22 -17.67 11.59
C PRO A 128 17.86 -17.94 12.26
N PRO A 129 17.36 -19.19 12.22
CA PRO A 129 16.11 -19.55 12.88
C PRO A 129 16.19 -19.11 14.34
N SER A 130 15.16 -18.39 14.78
CA SER A 130 14.98 -18.06 16.18
C SER A 130 14.90 -19.37 16.95
N THR A 131 15.97 -19.76 17.65
CA THR A 131 15.89 -20.80 18.67
C THR A 131 14.98 -20.24 19.76
N VAL A 132 13.68 -20.51 19.63
CA VAL A 132 12.73 -20.29 20.71
C VAL A 132 13.18 -21.25 21.80
N ALA A 133 13.93 -20.73 22.77
CA ALA A 133 14.24 -21.45 24.00
C ALA A 133 12.89 -21.89 24.58
N SER A 134 12.65 -23.20 24.53
CA SER A 134 11.47 -23.85 25.08
C SER A 134 11.45 -23.76 26.60
#